data_AF-A0AAD7GZ08-F1
#
_entry.id   AF-A0AAD7GZ08-F1
#
_cell.length_a   1.000
_cell.length_b   1.000
_cell.length_c   1.000
_cell.angle_alpha   90.00
_cell.angle_beta   90.00
_cell.angle_gamma   90.00
#
_symmetry.space_group_name_H-M   'P 1'
#
loop_
_entity.id
_entity.type
_entity.pdbx_description
1 polymer ?
#
loop_
_entity_poly.entity_id
_entity_poly.type
_entity_poly.pdbx_seq_one_letter_code
_entity_poly.pdbx_strand_id
1 'polypeptide(L)'
;MADPIPQFWHIISTLKSTHPKLMYLHLVEPRIAGDRDAAAVLGKVGESNDPLRALWSPGTCILAGGFDQERGTQAADADGSTLVVYGRHFVSN
;
A
#
# COMPACT_ATOMS: atom_id res chain seq x y z
N MET A 1 3.71 10.34 -13.61
CA MET A 1 5.05 10.80 -13.16
C MET A 1 6.09 9.79 -13.65
N ALA A 2 7.31 10.24 -13.98
CA ALA A 2 8.34 9.34 -14.54
C ALA A 2 8.96 8.43 -13.46
N ASP A 3 9.18 8.95 -12.25
CA ASP A 3 9.60 8.17 -11.08
C ASP A 3 8.88 8.71 -9.83
N PRO A 4 7.86 8.02 -9.31
CA PRO A 4 7.10 8.49 -8.15
C PRO A 4 7.82 8.26 -6.81
N ILE A 5 8.82 7.38 -6.75
CA ILE A 5 9.38 6.87 -5.48
C ILE A 5 10.01 7.96 -4.63
N PRO A 6 10.85 8.88 -5.16
CA PRO A 6 11.49 9.91 -4.33
C PRO A 6 10.50 10.80 -3.58
N GLN A 7 9.36 11.12 -4.20
CA GLN A 7 8.34 11.95 -3.58
C GLN A 7 7.69 11.25 -2.38
N PHE A 8 7.26 9.99 -2.57
CA PHE A 8 6.64 9.22 -1.49
C PHE A 8 7.63 8.87 -0.38
N TRP A 9 8.90 8.60 -0.74
CA TRP A 9 9.96 8.39 0.23
C TRP A 9 10.12 9.58 1.17
N HIS A 10 10.18 10.79 0.61
CA HIS A 10 10.29 12.00 1.41
C HIS A 10 9.09 12.14 2.36
N ILE A 11 7.87 12.04 1.86
CA ILE A 11 6.65 12.16 2.67
C ILE A 11 6.65 11.14 3.83
N ILE A 12 6.90 9.87 3.54
CA ILE A 12 6.83 8.79 4.54
C ILE A 12 7.96 8.92 5.56
N SER A 13 9.18 9.25 5.13
CA SER A 13 10.31 9.45 6.05
C SER A 13 10.09 10.65 6.98
N THR A 14 9.51 11.74 6.48
CA THR A 14 9.11 12.88 7.31
C THR A 14 7.99 12.51 8.28
N LEU A 15 6.94 11.79 7.85
CA LEU A 15 5.88 11.34 8.76
C LEU A 15 6.44 10.44 9.87
N LYS A 16 7.32 9.51 9.53
CA LYS A 16 7.94 8.59 10.50
C LYS A 16 8.77 9.32 11.55
N SER A 17 9.50 10.37 11.17
CA SER A 17 10.33 11.14 12.09
C SER A 17 9.55 12.16 12.93
N THR A 18 8.56 12.84 12.33
CA THR A 18 7.81 13.91 12.98
C THR A 18 6.61 13.41 13.79
N HIS A 19 6.04 12.26 13.41
CA HIS A 19 4.87 11.66 14.04
C HIS A 19 5.13 10.20 14.40
N PRO A 20 6.05 9.89 15.33
CA PRO A 20 6.42 8.51 15.69
C PRO A 20 5.27 7.71 16.32
N LYS A 21 4.17 8.37 16.71
CA LYS A 21 2.94 7.76 17.23
C LYS A 21 1.80 7.74 16.21
N LEU A 22 2.07 8.02 14.92
CA LEU A 22 1.05 7.86 13.89
C LEU A 22 0.64 6.38 13.83
N MET A 23 -0.67 6.12 13.92
CA MET A 23 -1.19 4.77 14.13
C MET A 23 -0.92 3.83 12.96
N TYR A 24 -1.03 4.33 11.73
CA TYR A 24 -0.82 3.52 10.55
C TYR A 24 -0.47 4.37 9.33
N LEU A 25 0.08 3.71 8.32
CA LEU A 25 0.20 4.22 6.95
C LEU A 25 -0.75 3.42 6.05
N HIS A 26 -1.67 4.09 5.35
CA HIS A 26 -2.59 3.46 4.42
C HIS A 26 -2.15 3.73 2.97
N LEU A 27 -1.77 2.67 2.26
CA LEU A 27 -1.30 2.72 0.88
C LEU A 27 -2.33 2.05 -0.05
N VAL A 28 -2.62 2.73 -1.16
CA VAL A 28 -3.38 2.15 -2.26
C VAL A 28 -2.40 1.53 -3.26
N GLU A 29 -2.64 0.29 -3.64
CA GLU A 29 -1.81 -0.45 -4.57
C GLU A 29 -1.86 0.18 -5.98
N PRO A 30 -0.71 0.27 -6.70
CA PRO A 30 -0.63 0.91 -8.02
C PRO A 30 -1.58 0.33 -9.08
N ARG A 31 -2.05 -0.92 -8.86
CA ARG A 31 -3.04 -1.59 -9.73
C ARG A 31 -4.44 -0.94 -9.68
N ILE A 32 -4.70 0.00 -8.78
CA ILE A 32 -5.98 0.70 -8.66
C ILE A 32 -5.87 2.15 -9.12
N ALA A 33 -6.78 2.54 -10.02
CA ALA A 33 -6.97 3.91 -10.47
C ALA A 33 -8.27 4.47 -9.88
N GLY A 34 -8.19 4.94 -8.63
CA GLY A 34 -9.34 5.45 -7.90
C GLY A 34 -10.33 4.35 -7.51
N ASP A 35 -11.41 4.22 -8.27
CA ASP A 35 -12.53 3.30 -8.01
C ASP A 35 -12.48 2.00 -8.83
N ARG A 36 -11.57 1.92 -9.80
CA ARG A 36 -11.46 0.81 -10.76
C ARG A 36 -10.03 0.30 -10.87
N ASP A 37 -9.90 -0.90 -11.43
CA ASP A 37 -8.58 -1.44 -11.77
C ASP A 37 -7.92 -0.60 -12.87
N ALA A 38 -6.63 -0.37 -12.74
CA ALA A 38 -5.85 0.39 -13.70
C ALA A 38 -5.70 -0.44 -14.99
N ALA A 39 -6.05 0.15 -16.15
CA ALA A 39 -6.15 -0.57 -17.42
C ALA A 39 -4.80 -1.04 -18.01
N ALA A 40 -3.67 -0.49 -17.57
CA ALA A 40 -2.36 -0.76 -18.18
C ALA A 40 -1.17 -0.29 -17.32
N VAL A 41 -0.81 -1.01 -16.26
CA VAL A 41 0.43 -0.78 -15.49
C VAL A 41 0.80 -2.06 -14.72
N LEU A 42 1.18 -3.10 -15.45
CA LEU A 42 1.91 -4.26 -14.91
C LEU A 42 3.25 -4.32 -15.65
N GLY A 43 4.35 -4.05 -14.95
CA GLY A 43 5.73 -4.18 -15.44
C GLY A 43 6.56 -2.89 -15.55
N LYS A 44 6.11 -1.72 -15.10
CA LYS A 44 6.98 -0.51 -15.04
C LYS A 44 7.69 -0.38 -13.70
N VAL A 45 8.87 0.26 -13.71
CA VAL A 45 9.62 0.62 -12.50
C VAL A 45 8.75 1.52 -11.61
N GLY A 46 8.62 1.18 -10.32
CA GLY A 46 7.83 1.96 -9.35
C GLY A 46 6.37 1.48 -9.14
N GLU A 47 5.98 0.33 -9.69
CA GLU A 47 4.65 -0.27 -9.51
C GLU A 47 4.54 -1.19 -8.27
N SER A 48 5.39 -1.00 -7.27
CA SER A 48 5.26 -1.70 -5.99
C SER A 48 5.39 -0.71 -4.83
N ASN A 49 4.53 -0.90 -3.84
CA ASN A 49 4.62 -0.21 -2.55
C ASN A 49 5.63 -0.86 -1.60
N ASP A 50 6.28 -1.98 -1.96
CA ASP A 50 7.20 -2.71 -1.07
C ASP A 50 8.35 -1.84 -0.51
N PRO A 51 9.00 -0.95 -1.30
CA PRO A 51 10.02 -0.05 -0.75
C PRO A 51 9.45 0.92 0.31
N LEU A 52 8.21 1.36 0.11
CA LEU A 52 7.51 2.27 1.03
C LEU A 52 7.06 1.55 2.30
N ARG A 53 6.63 0.29 2.18
CA ARG A 53 6.34 -0.59 3.33
C ARG A 53 7.59 -0.85 4.15
N ALA A 54 8.70 -1.18 3.50
CA ALA A 54 9.99 -1.37 4.17
C ALA A 54 10.44 -0.10 4.90
N LEU A 55 10.24 1.08 4.29
CA LEU A 55 10.51 2.37 4.94
C LEU A 55 9.64 2.60 6.19
N TRP A 56 8.38 2.18 6.19
CA TRP A 56 7.46 2.38 7.31
C TRP A 56 7.67 1.41 8.48
N SER A 57 8.14 0.19 8.21
CA SER A 57 8.39 -0.86 9.21
C SER A 57 9.18 -0.35 10.44
N PRO A 58 8.83 -0.76 11.68
CA PRO A 58 7.81 -1.77 12.04
C PRO A 58 6.39 -1.18 12.25
N GLY A 59 6.11 0.02 11.74
CA GLY A 59 4.79 0.64 11.88
C GLY A 59 3.68 -0.15 11.16
N THR A 60 2.46 -0.12 11.69
CA THR A 60 1.31 -0.78 11.05
C THR A 60 1.07 -0.19 9.67
N CYS A 61 0.98 -1.05 8.67
CA CYS A 61 0.70 -0.69 7.29
C CYS A 61 -0.64 -1.28 6.84
N ILE A 62 -1.48 -0.46 6.21
CA ILE A 62 -2.76 -0.87 5.64
C ILE A 62 -2.63 -0.85 4.13
N LEU A 63 -2.88 -1.98 3.47
CA LEU A 63 -2.82 -2.11 2.02
C LEU A 63 -4.23 -2.25 1.43
N ALA A 64 -4.56 -1.37 0.50
CA ALA A 64 -5.81 -1.43 -0.23
C ALA A 64 -5.56 -1.60 -1.73
N GLY A 65 -6.36 -2.43 -2.38
CA GLY A 65 -6.48 -2.40 -3.84
C GLY A 65 -6.26 -3.73 -4.54
N GLY A 66 -7.33 -4.22 -5.15
CA GLY A 66 -7.29 -5.41 -6.02
C GLY A 66 -6.86 -6.68 -5.30
N PHE A 67 -7.13 -6.78 -3.99
CA PHE A 67 -7.02 -8.02 -3.22
C PHE A 67 -8.30 -8.83 -3.36
N ASP A 68 -8.14 -10.11 -3.64
CA ASP A 68 -9.10 -11.17 -3.37
C ASP A 68 -8.71 -11.90 -2.08
N GLN A 69 -9.49 -12.91 -1.70
CA GLN A 69 -9.26 -13.68 -0.48
C GLN A 69 -7.85 -14.26 -0.42
N GLU A 70 -7.37 -14.90 -1.49
CA GLU A 70 -6.06 -15.57 -1.50
C GLU A 70 -4.92 -14.57 -1.35
N ARG A 71 -4.88 -13.53 -2.19
CA ARG A 71 -3.80 -12.52 -2.17
C ARG A 71 -3.82 -11.70 -0.89
N GLY A 72 -5.01 -11.42 -0.34
CA GLY A 72 -5.12 -10.67 0.89
C GLY A 72 -4.68 -11.48 2.11
N THR A 73 -5.02 -12.76 2.20
CA THR A 73 -4.48 -13.66 3.24
C THR A 73 -2.96 -13.74 3.14
N GLN A 74 -2.43 -13.95 1.93
CA GLN A 74 -0.97 -13.99 1.74
C GLN A 74 -0.28 -12.70 2.20
N ALA A 75 -0.85 -11.52 1.89
CA ALA A 75 -0.28 -10.24 2.27
C ALA A 75 -0.36 -9.99 3.79
N ALA A 76 -1.46 -10.40 4.44
CA ALA A 76 -1.63 -10.27 5.89
C ALA A 76 -0.70 -11.23 6.66
N ASP A 77 -0.46 -12.43 6.13
CA ASP A 77 0.41 -13.43 6.76
C ASP A 77 1.90 -13.19 6.48
N ALA A 78 2.22 -12.35 5.49
CA ALA A 78 3.61 -12.06 5.10
C ALA A 78 4.41 -11.37 6.22
N ASP A 79 3.77 -10.52 7.02
CA ASP A 79 4.39 -9.86 8.16
C ASP A 79 3.38 -9.52 9.27
N GLY A 80 3.85 -9.41 10.52
CA GLY A 80 2.99 -9.14 11.69
C GLY A 80 2.47 -7.70 11.81
N SER A 81 2.65 -6.86 10.79
CA SER A 81 2.33 -5.42 10.82
C SER A 81 1.40 -4.97 9.69
N THR A 82 1.04 -5.87 8.78
CA THR A 82 0.25 -5.56 7.60
C THR A 82 -1.23 -5.92 7.78
N LEU A 83 -2.09 -4.98 7.44
CA LEU A 83 -3.55 -5.15 7.37
C LEU A 83 -4.00 -4.99 5.93
N VAL A 84 -4.98 -5.79 5.49
CA VAL A 84 -5.53 -5.73 4.13
C VAL A 84 -6.92 -5.13 4.15
N VAL A 85 -7.18 -4.20 3.22
CA VAL A 85 -8.46 -3.52 3.05
C VAL A 85 -9.15 -3.96 1.77
N TYR A 86 -10.41 -4.35 1.93
CA TYR A 86 -11.31 -4.70 0.84
C TYR A 86 -12.35 -3.58 0.67
N GLY A 87 -12.32 -2.89 -0.47
CA GLY A 87 -13.28 -1.82 -0.81
C GLY A 87 -14.52 -2.37 -1.50
N ARG A 88 -14.42 -2.60 -2.82
CA ARG A 88 -15.55 -3.09 -3.66
C ARG A 88 -16.19 -4.36 -3.12
N HIS A 89 -15.41 -5.32 -2.63
CA HIS A 89 -15.94 -6.55 -2.01
C HIS A 89 -16.72 -6.28 -0.72
N PHE A 90 -16.33 -5.29 0.09
CA PHE A 90 -17.05 -4.94 1.32
C PHE A 90 -18.36 -4.20 1.03
N VAL A 91 -18.46 -3.50 -0.11
CA VAL A 91 -19.72 -2.84 -0.51
C VAL A 91 -20.76 -3.87 -0.97
N SER A 92 -20.33 -4.97 -1.59
CA SER A 92 -21.22 -5.96 -2.20
C SER A 92 -21.46 -7.22 -1.38
N ASN A 93 -20.91 -7.33 -0.16
CA ASN A 93 -21.05 -8.48 0.76
C ASN A 93 -21.28 -8.00 2.19
#